data_AF-A0A7K2QPT1-F1
#
_entry.id   AF-A0A7K2QPT1-F1
#
_cell.length_a   1.000
_cell.length_b   1.000
_cell.length_c   1.000
_cell.angle_alpha   90.00
_cell.angle_beta   90.00
_cell.angle_gamma   90.00
#
_symmetry.space_group_name_H-M   'P 1'
#
loop_
_entity.id
_entity.type
_entity.pdbx_description
1 polymer ?
#
loop_
_entity_poly.entity_id
_entity_poly.type
_entity_poly.pdbx_seq_one_letter_code
_entity_poly.pdbx_strand_id
1 'polypeptide(L)' 'MIVVGGEALIDLVPVAQPPGALVPRPGGGPYNTALALGRLGARAAFCSRVSTDGFG' A
#
# COMPACT_ATOMS: atom_id res chain seq x y z
N MET A 1 -3.95 -20.62 -0.78
CA MET A 1 -3.87 -19.26 -1.35
C MET A 1 -4.69 -18.37 -0.44
N ILE A 2 -4.14 -17.22 -0.01
CA ILE A 2 -4.82 -16.26 0.87
C ILE A 2 -5.19 -15.05 0.02
N VAL A 3 -6.47 -14.68 0.00
CA VAL A 3 -6.93 -13.46 -0.67
C VAL A 3 -7.23 -12.41 0.39
N VAL A 4 -6.57 -11.26 0.28
CA VAL A 4 -6.84 -10.11 1.15
C VAL A 4 -7.67 -9.10 0.38
N GLY A 5 -8.87 -8.81 0.87
CA GLY A 5 -9.76 -7.80 0.32
C GLY A 5 -9.80 -6.57 1.22
N GLY A 6 -9.64 -5.37 0.66
CA GLY A 6 -9.76 -4.13 1.43
C GLY A 6 -9.05 -2.94 0.80
N GLU A 7 -8.73 -1.93 1.61
CA GLU A 7 -8.18 -0.68 1.10
C GLU A 7 -6.71 -0.77 0.67
N ALA A 8 -6.38 0.01 -0.36
CA ALA A 8 -5.05 0.43 -0.76
C ALA A 8 -5.09 1.95 -0.92
N LEU A 9 -4.10 2.63 -0.37
CA LEU A 9 -4.04 4.09 -0.35
C LEU A 9 -2.60 4.58 -0.43
N ILE A 10 -2.43 5.89 -0.62
CA ILE A 10 -1.14 6.55 -0.51
C ILE A 10 -1.13 7.38 0.76
N ASP A 11 -0.23 7.04 1.67
CA ASP A 11 0.10 7.86 2.82
C ASP A 11 1.06 8.97 2.40
N LEU A 12 0.73 10.21 2.72
CA LEU A 12 1.61 11.35 2.51
C LEU A 12 2.48 11.55 3.76
N VAL A 13 3.69 11.00 3.73
CA VAL A 13 4.58 10.97 4.89
C VAL A 13 5.47 12.21 4.90
N PRO A 14 5.51 12.99 6.01
CA PRO A 14 6.40 14.14 6.12
C PRO A 14 7.87 13.75 6.02
N VAL A 15 8.67 14.60 5.36
CA VAL A 15 10.13 14.49 5.36
C VAL A 15 10.79 15.71 5.99
N ALA A 16 12.02 15.52 6.48
CA ALA A 16 12.73 16.55 7.22
C ALA A 16 13.08 17.79 6.37
N GLN A 17 13.37 17.60 5.08
CA GLN A 17 13.72 18.69 4.17
C GLN A 17 13.13 18.45 2.76
N PRO A 18 12.60 19.51 2.12
CA PRO A 18 12.31 20.83 2.71
C PRO A 18 11.13 20.77 3.70
N PRO A 19 11.03 21.72 4.66
CA PRO A 19 9.92 21.77 5.62
C PRO A 19 8.56 21.77 4.90
N GLY A 20 7.64 20.92 5.35
CA GLY A 20 6.31 20.77 4.74
C GLY A 20 6.27 19.86 3.50
N ALA A 21 7.41 19.32 3.05
CA ALA A 21 7.39 18.32 2.00
C ALA A 21 6.78 17.00 2.49
N LEU A 22 5.96 16.40 1.63
CA LEU A 22 5.33 15.10 1.84
C LEU A 22 5.78 14.16 0.73
N VAL A 23 6.11 12.92 1.11
CA VAL A 23 6.47 11.86 0.16
C VAL A 23 5.34 10.83 0.13
N PRO A 24 4.79 10.53 -1.07
CA PRO A 24 3.78 9.49 -1.21
C PRO A 24 4.37 8.11 -0.93
N ARG A 25 3.71 7.33 -0.06
CA ARG A 25 4.06 5.95 0.27
C ARG A 25 2.82 5.05 0.13
N PRO A 26 2.92 3.90 -0.56
CA PRO A 26 1.85 2.91 -0.54
C PRO A 26 1.53 2.47 0.89
N GLY A 27 0.24 2.45 1.22
CA GLY A 27 -0.29 2.16 2.54
C GLY A 27 -1.64 1.47 2.48
N GLY A 28 -2.28 1.34 3.65
CA GLY A 28 -3.51 0.57 3.87
C GLY A 28 -3.24 -0.76 4.58
N GLY A 29 -4.06 -1.10 5.56
CA GLY A 29 -3.88 -2.30 6.39
C GLY A 29 -3.95 -3.59 5.56
N PRO A 30 -5.01 -3.80 4.76
CA PRO A 30 -5.16 -4.92 3.84
C PRO A 30 -4.05 -4.98 2.78
N TYR A 31 -3.69 -3.85 2.15
CA TYR A 31 -2.57 -3.79 1.21
C TYR A 31 -1.25 -4.26 1.87
N ASN A 32 -0.91 -3.70 3.02
CA ASN A 32 0.29 -4.08 3.77
C ASN A 32 0.26 -5.54 4.23
N THR A 33 -0.91 -6.06 4.59
CA THR A 33 -1.10 -7.47 4.98
C THR A 33 -0.83 -8.40 3.80
N ALA A 34 -1.40 -8.10 2.61
CA ALA A 34 -1.15 -8.88 1.41
C ALA A 34 0.34 -8.87 1.01
N LEU A 35 0.97 -7.70 1.10
CA LEU A 35 2.40 -7.53 0.84
C LEU A 35 3.26 -8.33 1.83
N ALA A 36 2.94 -8.27 3.12
CA ALA A 36 3.66 -9.01 4.17
C ALA A 36 3.52 -10.53 3.98
N LEU A 37 2.31 -11.02 3.67
CA LEU A 37 2.08 -12.44 3.37
C LEU A 37 2.93 -12.92 2.19
N GLY A 38 2.98 -12.15 1.10
CA GLY A 38 3.80 -12.46 -0.05
C GLY A 38 5.30 -12.48 0.28
N ARG A 39 5.78 -11.50 1.05
CA ARG A 39 7.19 -11.44 1.50
C ARG A 39 7.59 -12.60 2.41
N LEU A 40 6.66 -13.14 3.19
CA LEU A 40 6.86 -14.33 4.03
C LEU A 40 6.75 -15.66 3.27
N GLY A 41 6.53 -15.62 1.95
CA GLY A 41 6.47 -16.82 1.10
C GLY A 41 5.09 -17.48 1.01
N ALA A 42 4.04 -16.87 1.58
CA ALA A 42 2.69 -17.37 1.40
C ALA A 42 2.20 -17.09 -0.03
N ARG A 43 1.42 -18.02 -0.60
CA ARG A 43 0.64 -17.74 -1.82
C ARG A 43 -0.47 -16.75 -1.49
N ALA A 44 -0.24 -15.45 -1.72
CA ALA A 44 -1.17 -14.37 -1.44
C ALA A 44 -1.67 -13.69 -2.73
N ALA A 45 -2.90 -13.18 -2.71
CA ALA A 45 -3.47 -12.30 -3.72
C ALA A 45 -4.18 -11.12 -3.03
N PHE A 46 -4.22 -9.98 -3.71
CA PHE A 46 -4.87 -8.77 -3.20
C PHE A 46 -6.05 -8.39 -4.10
N CYS A 47 -7.18 -8.07 -3.49
CA CYS A 47 -8.41 -7.64 -4.19
C CYS A 47 -8.82 -6.26 -3.67
N SER A 48 -8.74 -5.25 -4.54
CA SER A 48 -9.14 -3.89 -4.23
C SER A 48 -9.53 -3.15 -5.50
N ARG A 49 -10.06 -1.94 -5.36
CA ARG A 49 -10.21 -1.01 -6.47
C ARG A 49 -9.01 -0.06 -6.44
N VAL A 50 -8.14 -0.20 -7.44
CA VAL A 50 -6.97 0.65 -7.61
C VAL A 50 -7.29 1.68 -8.69
N SER A 51 -6.90 2.93 -8.47
CA SER A 51 -7.06 4.00 -9.47
C SER A 51 -6.23 3.70 -10.73
N THR A 52 -6.46 4.46 -11.79
CA THR A 52 -5.61 4.43 -13.01
C THR A 52 -4.78 5.71 -13.16
N ASP A 53 -4.75 6.56 -12.12
CA ASP A 53 -3.90 7.74 -12.04
C ASP A 53 -2.46 7.38 -11.64
N GLY A 54 -1.61 8.38 -11.39
CA GLY A 54 -0.20 8.16 -11.04
C GLY A 54 0.05 7.55 -9.65
N PHE A 55 -0.98 7.39 -8.82
CA PHE A 55 -0.88 6.77 -7.49
C PHE A 55 -1.45 5.35 -7.44
N GLY A 56 -2.34 5.00 -8.37
CA GLY A 56 -2.86 3.64 -8.55
C GLY A 56 -1.96 2.80 -9.44
#